data_AF-A0AAD5YUK1-F1
#
_entry.id   AF-A0AAD5YUK1-F1
#
_cell.length_a   1.000
_cell.length_b   1.000
_cell.length_c   1.000
_cell.angle_alpha   90.00
_cell.angle_beta   90.00
_cell.angle_gamma   90.00
#
_symmetry.space_group_name_H-M   'P 1'
#
loop_
_entity.id
_entity.type
_entity.pdbx_description
1 polymer ?
#
loop_
_entity_poly.entity_id
_entity_poly.type
_entity_poly.pdbx_seq_one_letter_code
_entity_poly.pdbx_strand_id
1 'polypeptide(L)'
;MPPMTLQGIVTKVGFMNKTATVSVSRWVVHKITGKRIERRKKFLVHDERNRLRQDDVVVIENCPPVSARKRFTLRRILESPLRDRELRHASQSQSPPPSSSTPLQAA
;
A
#
# COMPACT_ATOMS: atom_id res chain seq x y z
N MET A 1 -24.61 -3.30 -13.11
CA MET A 1 -23.49 -4.23 -12.82
C MET A 1 -22.44 -3.51 -11.97
N PRO A 2 -21.90 -4.14 -10.92
CA PRO A 2 -20.87 -3.53 -10.10
C PRO A 2 -19.54 -3.36 -10.87
N PRO A 3 -18.75 -2.31 -10.56
CA PRO A 3 -17.44 -2.11 -11.17
C PRO A 3 -16.48 -3.25 -10.81
N MET A 4 -15.59 -3.61 -11.75
CA MET A 4 -14.59 -4.65 -11.55
C MET A 4 -13.50 -4.15 -10.59
N THR A 5 -13.34 -4.85 -9.46
CA THR A 5 -12.31 -4.56 -8.47
C THR A 5 -11.18 -5.57 -8.52
N LEU A 6 -9.94 -5.10 -8.39
CA LEU A 6 -8.75 -5.94 -8.28
C LEU A 6 -8.01 -5.60 -6.99
N GLN A 7 -7.42 -6.60 -6.34
CA GLN A 7 -6.55 -6.41 -5.19
C GLN A 7 -5.10 -6.57 -5.61
N GLY A 8 -4.21 -5.73 -5.09
CA GLY A 8 -2.79 -5.80 -5.39
C GLY A 8 -1.93 -5.05 -4.39
N ILE A 9 -0.62 -5.08 -4.63
CA ILE A 9 0.38 -4.42 -3.79
C ILE A 9 0.97 -3.24 -4.56
N VAL A 10 1.15 -2.11 -3.88
CA VAL A 10 1.79 -0.93 -4.47
C VAL A 10 3.29 -1.15 -4.59
N THR A 11 3.81 -1.19 -5.82
CA THR A 11 5.25 -1.41 -6.07
C THR A 11 6.04 -0.11 -6.19
N LYS A 12 5.46 0.91 -6.84
CA LYS A 12 6.14 2.20 -7.09
C LYS A 12 5.23 3.36 -6.75
N VAL A 13 5.76 4.28 -5.93
CA VAL A 13 5.17 5.57 -5.57
C VAL A 13 6.23 6.65 -5.76
N GLY A 14 5.82 7.88 -6.10
CA GLY A 14 6.71 9.06 -6.13
C GLY A 14 7.44 9.34 -7.44
N PHE A 15 7.40 8.42 -8.41
CA PHE A 15 8.00 8.65 -9.74
C PHE A 15 7.12 9.47 -10.69
N MET A 16 5.80 9.45 -10.47
CA MET A 16 4.81 10.13 -11.29
C MET A 16 3.81 10.85 -10.39
N ASN A 17 3.39 12.05 -10.79
CA ASN A 17 2.39 12.81 -10.05
C ASN A 17 1.02 12.11 -10.12
N LYS A 18 0.30 12.07 -8.99
CA LYS A 18 -1.08 11.55 -8.88
C LYS A 18 -1.27 10.12 -9.43
N THR A 19 -0.20 9.33 -9.35
CA THR A 19 -0.11 8.02 -9.98
C THR A 19 0.74 7.05 -9.15
N ALA A 20 0.19 5.88 -8.90
CA ALA A 20 0.94 4.76 -8.32
C ALA A 20 0.95 3.56 -9.28
N THR A 21 1.98 2.72 -9.18
CA THR A 21 2.02 1.43 -9.89
C THR A 21 1.65 0.31 -8.93
N VAL A 22 0.55 -0.39 -9.23
CA VAL A 22 0.05 -1.52 -8.44
C VAL A 22 0.30 -2.81 -9.20
N SER A 23 0.90 -3.80 -8.53
CA SER A 23 1.09 -5.15 -9.05
C SER A 23 -0.05 -6.03 -8.56
N VAL A 24 -0.84 -6.55 -9.49
CA VAL A 24 -1.92 -7.50 -9.22
C VAL A 24 -1.44 -8.90 -9.60
N SER A 25 -1.44 -9.81 -8.65
CA SER A 25 -1.20 -11.23 -8.87
C SER A 25 -2.51 -11.95 -9.18
N ARG A 26 -2.45 -12.90 -10.11
CA ARG A 26 -3.54 -13.83 -10.37
C ARG A 26 -2.99 -15.21 -10.64
N TRP A 27 -3.75 -16.22 -10.24
CA TRP A 27 -3.43 -17.60 -10.55
C TRP A 27 -3.98 -17.94 -11.93
N VAL A 28 -3.14 -18.55 -12.77
CA VAL A 28 -3.51 -19.03 -14.11
C VAL A 28 -3.03 -20.47 -14.22
N VAL A 29 -3.83 -21.33 -14.82
CA VAL A 29 -3.43 -22.70 -15.14
C VAL A 29 -2.69 -22.70 -16.47
N HIS A 30 -1.51 -23.30 -16.54
CA HIS A 30 -0.80 -23.46 -17.80
C HIS A 30 -1.56 -24.43 -18.72
N LYS A 31 -1.84 -24.02 -19.96
CA LYS A 31 -2.75 -24.75 -20.88
C LYS A 31 -2.34 -26.20 -21.15
N ILE A 32 -1.03 -26.46 -21.26
CA ILE A 32 -0.52 -27.78 -21.66
C ILE A 32 -0.25 -28.66 -20.43
N THR A 33 0.35 -28.09 -19.39
CA THR A 33 0.87 -28.88 -18.26
C THR A 33 -0.08 -28.90 -17.06
N GLY A 34 -1.15 -28.09 -17.05
CA GLY A 34 -2.07 -28.01 -15.91
C GLY A 34 -1.47 -27.40 -14.64
N LYS A 35 -0.18 -27.03 -14.62
CA LYS A 35 0.46 -26.43 -13.45
C LYS A 35 -0.15 -25.05 -13.16
N ARG A 36 -0.51 -24.80 -11.91
CA ARG A 36 -1.00 -23.50 -11.42
C ARG A 36 0.18 -22.54 -11.27
N ILE A 37 0.21 -21.50 -12.08
CA ILE A 37 1.29 -20.50 -12.11
C ILE A 37 0.77 -19.14 -11.66
N GLU A 38 1.59 -18.42 -10.89
CA GLU A 38 1.30 -17.03 -10.52
C GLU A 38 1.71 -16.11 -11.68
N ARG A 39 0.79 -15.26 -12.13
CA ARG A 39 1.06 -14.22 -13.13
C ARG A 39 0.80 -12.86 -12.50
N ARG A 40 1.74 -11.94 -12.68
CA ARG A 40 1.64 -10.57 -12.18
C ARG A 40 1.47 -9.60 -13.33
N LYS A 41 0.56 -8.63 -13.18
CA LYS A 41 0.37 -7.52 -14.12
C LYS A 41 0.43 -6.21 -13.35
N LYS A 42 1.15 -5.25 -13.90
CA LYS A 42 1.26 -3.89 -13.34
C LYS A 42 0.17 -3.01 -13.92
N PHE A 43 -0.49 -2.25 -13.05
CA PHE A 43 -1.52 -1.27 -13.40
C PHE A 43 -1.09 0.11 -12.92
N LEU A 44 -1.36 1.12 -13.74
CA LEU A 44 -1.22 2.51 -13.35
C LEU A 44 -2.53 2.99 -12.75
N VAL A 45 -2.47 3.37 -11.47
CA VAL A 45 -3.62 3.74 -10.66
C VAL A 45 -3.62 5.24 -10.46
N HIS A 46 -4.77 5.87 -10.64
CA HIS A 46 -4.96 7.28 -10.33
C HIS A 46 -5.26 7.45 -8.84
N ASP A 47 -4.53 8.37 -8.22
CA ASP A 47 -4.76 8.83 -6.86
C ASP A 47 -4.49 10.34 -6.84
N GLU A 48 -5.53 11.16 -6.66
CA GLU A 48 -5.39 12.62 -6.67
C GLU A 48 -4.63 13.16 -5.46
N ARG A 49 -4.75 12.47 -4.32
CA ARG A 49 -4.27 12.94 -3.02
C ARG A 49 -2.93 12.31 -2.63
N ASN A 50 -2.33 11.49 -3.51
CA ASN A 50 -1.07 10.77 -3.27
C ASN A 50 -1.05 10.08 -1.88
N ARG A 51 -2.15 9.43 -1.51
CA ARG A 51 -2.32 8.73 -0.24
C ARG A 51 -1.56 7.42 -0.20
N LEU A 52 -1.32 6.81 -1.35
CA LEU A 52 -0.65 5.53 -1.49
C LEU A 52 0.82 5.62 -1.12
N ARG A 53 1.28 4.68 -0.29
CA ARG A 53 2.70 4.47 0.02
C ARG A 53 3.19 3.17 -0.60
N GLN A 54 4.49 2.98 -0.57
CA GLN A 54 5.11 1.75 -1.03
C GLN A 54 4.69 0.59 -0.11
N ASP A 55 4.47 -0.58 -0.72
CA ASP A 55 4.06 -1.83 -0.05
C ASP A 55 2.67 -1.82 0.59
N ASP A 56 1.83 -0.83 0.30
CA ASP A 56 0.43 -0.85 0.70
C ASP A 56 -0.35 -1.95 -0.05
N VAL A 57 -1.25 -2.64 0.65
CA VAL A 57 -2.22 -3.57 0.05
C VAL A 57 -3.49 -2.79 -0.28
N VAL A 58 -3.87 -2.78 -1.56
CA VAL A 58 -4.89 -1.89 -2.07
C VAL A 58 -5.92 -2.61 -2.93
N VAL A 59 -7.14 -2.10 -2.92
CA VAL A 59 -8.21 -2.45 -3.86
C VAL A 59 -8.36 -1.32 -4.86
N ILE A 60 -8.22 -1.67 -6.13
CA ILE A 60 -8.34 -0.77 -7.28
C ILE A 60 -9.62 -1.11 -8.04
N GLU A 61 -10.25 -0.11 -8.63
CA GLU A 61 -11.46 -0.28 -9.43
C GLU A 61 -11.29 0.29 -10.84
N ASN A 62 -12.04 -0.22 -11.79
CA ASN A 62 -12.07 0.32 -13.14
C ASN A 62 -12.68 1.73 -13.14
N CYS A 63 -12.09 2.64 -13.90
CA CYS A 63 -12.58 4.00 -14.07
C CYS A 63 -12.52 4.42 -15.55
N PRO A 64 -13.17 5.54 -15.93
CA PRO A 64 -12.94 6.18 -17.22
C PRO A 64 -11.44 6.43 -17.46
N PRO A 65 -10.98 6.50 -18.72
CA PRO A 65 -9.59 6.75 -19.02
C PRO A 65 -9.16 8.12 -18.49
N VAL A 66 -8.25 8.13 -17.51
CA VAL A 66 -7.61 9.35 -16.99
C VAL A 66 -6.40 9.72 -17.85
N SER A 67 -5.78 8.72 -18.48
CA SER A 67 -4.66 8.87 -19.41
C SER A 67 -4.61 7.65 -20.34
N ALA A 68 -3.71 7.65 -21.32
CA ALA A 68 -3.55 6.57 -22.30
C ALA A 68 -3.48 5.17 -21.66
N ARG A 69 -2.79 5.05 -20.50
CA ARG A 69 -2.57 3.79 -19.78
C ARG A 69 -3.24 3.71 -18.41
N LYS A 70 -3.80 4.81 -17.90
CA LYS A 70 -4.42 4.90 -16.57
C LYS A 70 -5.93 4.75 -16.67
N ARG A 71 -6.43 3.57 -16.27
CA ARG A 71 -7.86 3.20 -16.33
C ARG A 71 -8.37 2.60 -15.00
N PHE A 72 -7.59 2.81 -13.94
CA PHE A 72 -7.91 2.32 -12.60
C PHE A 72 -7.78 3.45 -11.59
N THR A 73 -8.70 3.49 -10.63
CA THR A 73 -8.66 4.43 -9.49
C THR A 73 -8.55 3.66 -8.17
N LEU A 74 -8.09 4.36 -7.13
CA LEU A 74 -8.01 3.82 -5.78
C LEU A 74 -9.40 3.74 -5.15
N ARG A 75 -9.85 2.54 -4.76
CA ARG A 75 -11.11 2.36 -4.03
C ARG A 75 -10.90 2.29 -2.52
N ARG A 76 -9.98 1.43 -2.07
CA ARG A 76 -9.73 1.19 -0.64
C ARG A 76 -8.28 0.77 -0.39
N ILE A 77 -7.71 1.27 0.70
CA ILE A 77 -6.45 0.77 1.27
C ILE A 77 -6.83 -0.27 2.33
N LEU A 78 -6.30 -1.48 2.23
CA LEU A 78 -6.56 -2.57 3.18
C LEU A 78 -5.54 -2.58 4.30
N GLU A 79 -4.26 -2.48 3.96
CA GLU A 79 -3.15 -2.53 4.90
C GLU A 79 -2.08 -1.52 4.46
N SER A 80 -1.54 -0.76 5.42
CA SER A 80 -0.46 0.20 5.15
C SER A 80 0.69 -0.03 6.14
N PRO A 81 1.60 -0.96 5.83
CA PRO A 81 2.61 -1.42 6.78
C PRO A 81 3.56 -0.30 7.23
N LEU A 82 3.87 0.66 6.34
CA LEU A 82 4.71 1.79 6.69
C LEU A 82 4.02 2.74 7.68
N ARG A 83 2.72 2.97 7.48
CA ARG A 83 1.93 3.82 8.37
C ARG A 83 1.76 3.19 9.74
N ASP A 84 1.52 1.89 9.79
CA ASP A 84 1.37 1.15 11.05
C ASP A 84 2.68 1.15 11.86
N ARG A 85 3.84 1.04 11.19
CA ARG A 85 5.15 1.14 11.84
C ARG A 85 5.38 2.51 12.48
N GLU A 86 5.06 3.60 11.79
CA GLU A 86 5.19 4.96 12.31
C GLU A 86 4.32 5.17 13.56
N LEU A 87 3.08 4.69 13.53
CA LEU A 87 2.17 4.77 14.68
C LEU A 87 2.72 4.01 15.90
N ARG A 88 3.30 2.82 15.69
CA ARG A 88 3.95 2.05 16.77
C ARG A 88 5.14 2.80 17.37
N HIS A 89 6.01 3.38 16.54
CA HIS A 89 7.14 4.17 17.03
C HIS A 89 6.70 5.41 17.81
N ALA A 90 5.66 6.13 17.34
CA ALA A 90 5.12 7.30 18.02
C ALA A 90 4.50 6.96 19.40
N SER A 91 3.90 5.77 19.55
CA SER A 91 3.36 5.33 20.85
C SER A 91 4.45 4.99 21.87
N GLN A 92 5.62 4.53 21.42
CA GLN A 92 6.72 4.12 22.29
C GLN A 92 7.53 5.31 22.85
N SER A 93 7.53 6.45 22.16
CA SER A 93 8.24 7.65 22.62
C SER A 93 7.47 8.45 23.69
N GLN A 94 6.21 8.10 23.97
CA GLN A 94 5.38 8.75 24.99
C GLN A 94 5.38 8.04 26.35
N SER A 95 6.12 6.94 26.53
CA SER A 95 6.45 6.53 27.89
C SER A 95 7.43 7.56 28.46
N PRO A 96 7.07 8.37 29.47
CA PRO A 96 8.10 9.13 30.17
C PRO A 96 9.16 8.10 30.62
N PRO A 97 10.47 8.39 30.46
CA PRO A 97 11.46 7.57 31.14
C PRO A 97 11.04 7.48 32.61
N PRO A 98 11.11 6.30 33.26
CA PRO A 98 10.84 6.24 34.69
C PRO A 98 11.70 7.30 35.33
N SER A 99 11.02 8.32 35.89
CA SER A 99 11.63 9.52 36.44
C SER A 99 12.79 9.07 37.30
N SER A 100 13.98 9.54 36.95
CA SER A 100 15.20 9.39 37.71
C SER A 100 14.90 9.62 39.20
N SER A 101 14.75 8.55 39.96
CA SER A 101 14.90 8.60 41.41
C SER A 101 16.38 8.75 41.68
N THR A 102 16.91 9.94 41.41
CA THR A 102 18.20 10.38 41.92
C THR A 102 17.87 11.07 43.25
N PRO A 103 18.14 10.46 44.42
CA PRO A 103 18.21 11.26 45.62
C PRO A 103 19.44 12.15 45.51
N LEU A 104 19.19 13.45 45.54
CA LEU A 104 20.15 14.53 45.67
C LEU A 104 21.00 14.32 46.94
N GLN A 105 22.31 14.56 46.84
CA GLN A 105 23.30 14.48 47.93
C GLN A 105 22.96 15.36 49.15
N ALA A 106 23.34 14.89 50.35
CA ALA A 106 23.76 15.69 51.52
C ALA A 106 24.28 14.68 52.58
N ALA A 107 25.39 14.82 53.29
CA ALA A 107 26.42 15.85 53.44
C ALA A 107 27.72 15.14 53.87
#